data_AF-A1S0S2-F1
#
_entry.id   AF-A1S0S2-F1
#
_cell.length_a   1.000
_cell.length_b   1.000
_cell.length_c   1.000
_cell.angle_alpha   90.00
_cell.angle_beta   90.00
_cell.angle_gamma   90.00
#
_symmetry.space_group_name_H-M   'P 1'
#
loop_
_entity.id
_entity.type
_entity.pdbx_description
1 polymer ?
#
loop_
_entity_poly.entity_id
_entity_poly.type
_entity_poly.pdbx_seq_one_letter_code
_entity_poly.pdbx_strand_id
1 'polypeptide(L)'
;MPVVLRGPRLRLARLKLSEKLLDLGEEIRGVYVPYPREMERVVNLYARGEVGWDRVVEEARRGMPEFYRGWLWVEEPLIRSLRVLGARVACYGDKLEGLYRSAGEFLSALLRVRVTGEVRLEEWRKLLSRSEVPVREGYVTVSSFSVPGATNVDVWGLPYPPTDEPDVGSEGWVRELVEYVFDYLVTSRNVDEAYVKWLRERRGVRARELEEMLSILPGD
;
A
#
# COMPACT_ATOMS: atom_id res chain seq x y z
N MET A 1 2.41 -9.36 -22.63
CA MET A 1 1.34 -9.20 -21.60
C MET A 1 1.93 -8.45 -20.40
N PRO A 2 1.31 -7.36 -19.95
CA PRO A 2 1.81 -6.59 -18.82
C PRO A 2 1.73 -7.37 -17.51
N VAL A 3 2.66 -7.12 -16.60
CA VAL A 3 2.77 -7.82 -15.31
C VAL A 3 2.38 -6.87 -14.18
N VAL A 4 1.55 -7.38 -13.26
CA VAL A 4 1.14 -6.71 -12.03
C VAL A 4 1.60 -7.56 -10.85
N LEU A 5 2.48 -7.01 -10.02
CA LEU A 5 2.84 -7.61 -8.74
C LEU A 5 1.88 -7.11 -7.68
N ARG A 6 1.16 -8.04 -7.05
CA ARG A 6 0.16 -7.76 -6.03
C ARG A 6 0.74 -7.92 -4.63
N GLY A 7 0.55 -6.91 -3.80
CA GLY A 7 0.85 -6.98 -2.36
C GLY A 7 0.12 -5.89 -1.55
N PRO A 8 -0.30 -6.19 -0.31
CA PRO A 8 -0.96 -5.21 0.55
C PRO A 8 0.00 -4.09 0.98
N ARG A 9 -0.54 -3.00 1.54
CA ARG A 9 0.21 -1.86 2.05
C ARG A 9 0.78 -2.16 3.45
N LEU A 10 1.68 -3.12 3.49
CA LEU A 10 2.42 -3.56 4.68
C LEU A 10 3.92 -3.51 4.38
N ARG A 11 4.76 -3.13 5.35
CA ARG A 11 6.21 -3.09 5.16
C ARG A 11 6.76 -4.46 4.77
N LEU A 12 6.28 -5.53 5.42
CA LEU A 12 6.67 -6.91 5.12
C LEU A 12 6.30 -7.31 3.68
N ALA A 13 5.14 -6.87 3.19
CA ALA A 13 4.74 -7.09 1.81
C ALA A 13 5.61 -6.29 0.82
N ARG A 14 6.02 -5.07 1.18
CA ARG A 14 6.95 -4.27 0.37
C ARG A 14 8.36 -4.88 0.29
N LEU A 15 8.81 -5.56 1.34
CA LEU A 15 10.04 -6.36 1.29
C LEU A 15 9.94 -7.50 0.26
N LYS A 16 8.88 -8.32 0.33
CA LYS A 16 8.66 -9.40 -0.65
C LYS A 16 8.48 -8.88 -2.08
N LEU A 17 7.76 -7.77 -2.26
CA LEU A 17 7.62 -7.10 -3.57
C LEU A 17 8.99 -6.66 -4.11
N SER A 18 9.85 -6.12 -3.24
CA SER A 18 11.18 -5.66 -3.63
C SER A 18 12.06 -6.81 -4.10
N GLU A 19 12.09 -7.92 -3.36
CA GLU A 19 12.78 -9.15 -3.75
C GLU A 19 12.28 -9.62 -5.12
N LYS A 20 10.96 -9.72 -5.28
CA LYS A 20 10.37 -10.17 -6.55
C LYS A 20 10.67 -9.24 -7.72
N LEU A 21 10.73 -7.93 -7.49
CA LEU A 21 11.11 -6.96 -8.53
C LEU A 21 12.57 -7.11 -8.94
N LEU A 22 13.47 -7.33 -7.97
CA LEU A 22 14.89 -7.53 -8.25
C LEU A 22 15.15 -8.83 -9.02
N ASP A 23 14.41 -9.90 -8.72
CA ASP A 23 14.47 -11.18 -9.45
C ASP A 23 14.09 -11.05 -10.93
N LEU A 24 13.23 -10.09 -11.28
CA LEU A 24 12.85 -9.83 -12.67
C LEU A 24 13.96 -9.12 -13.47
N GLY A 25 15.00 -8.60 -12.80
CA GLY A 25 16.24 -8.15 -13.41
C GLY A 25 16.16 -6.93 -14.34
N GLU A 26 17.20 -6.79 -15.18
CA GLU A 26 17.40 -5.67 -16.12
C GLU A 26 16.38 -5.63 -17.28
N GLU A 27 15.52 -6.63 -17.40
CA GLU A 27 14.51 -6.72 -18.46
C GLU A 27 13.38 -5.67 -18.31
N ILE A 28 13.28 -5.04 -17.13
CA ILE A 28 12.24 -4.07 -16.82
C ILE A 28 12.66 -2.66 -17.28
N ARG A 29 11.91 -2.09 -18.23
CA ARG A 29 12.11 -0.69 -18.67
C ARG A 29 11.63 0.33 -17.64
N GLY A 30 10.64 -0.03 -16.84
CA GLY A 30 10.20 0.80 -15.72
C GLY A 30 9.17 0.15 -14.81
N VAL A 31 8.92 0.81 -13.68
CA VAL A 31 8.02 0.34 -12.63
C VAL A 31 6.92 1.37 -12.40
N TYR A 32 5.67 0.92 -12.42
CA TYR A 32 4.54 1.70 -11.95
C TYR A 32 4.33 1.45 -10.45
N VAL A 33 4.27 2.51 -9.66
CA VAL A 33 4.06 2.45 -8.21
C VAL A 33 2.86 3.30 -7.78
N PRO A 34 2.09 2.86 -6.77
CA PRO A 34 0.84 3.52 -6.35
C PRO A 34 1.11 4.76 -5.46
N TYR A 35 2.12 5.55 -5.81
CA TYR A 35 2.53 6.72 -5.04
C TYR A 35 1.87 7.99 -5.58
N PRO A 36 1.78 9.06 -4.78
CA PRO A 36 1.28 10.34 -5.27
C PRO A 36 2.09 10.81 -6.49
N ARG A 37 1.41 11.38 -7.49
CA ARG A 37 2.06 11.78 -8.77
C ARG A 37 3.18 12.80 -8.54
N GLU A 38 3.03 13.63 -7.53
CA GLU A 38 4.00 14.64 -7.10
C GLU A 38 5.33 14.01 -6.64
N MET A 39 5.32 12.75 -6.17
CA MET A 39 6.52 12.02 -5.76
C MET A 39 7.33 11.48 -6.96
N GLU A 40 6.76 11.42 -8.16
CA GLU A 40 7.40 10.79 -9.32
C GLU A 40 8.79 11.37 -9.60
N ARG A 41 8.92 12.70 -9.53
CA ARG A 41 10.19 13.38 -9.79
C ARG A 41 11.27 12.96 -8.80
N VAL A 42 11.00 13.04 -7.49
CA VAL A 42 12.01 12.75 -6.46
C VAL A 42 12.36 11.26 -6.45
N VAL A 43 11.38 10.38 -6.68
CA VAL A 43 11.61 8.93 -6.72
C VAL A 43 12.44 8.54 -7.94
N ASN A 44 12.23 9.15 -9.11
CA ASN A 44 13.11 8.93 -10.26
C ASN A 44 14.54 9.43 -10.02
N LEU A 45 14.71 10.62 -9.44
CA LEU A 45 16.05 11.14 -9.10
C LEU A 45 16.76 10.19 -8.12
N TYR A 46 16.03 9.66 -7.14
CA TYR A 46 16.55 8.69 -6.19
C TYR A 46 16.91 7.36 -6.87
N ALA A 47 16.04 6.84 -7.73
CA ALA A 47 16.25 5.59 -8.46
C ALA A 47 17.49 5.65 -9.37
N ARG A 48 17.78 6.83 -9.95
CA ARG A 48 18.99 7.08 -10.76
C ARG A 48 20.24 7.42 -9.93
N GLY A 49 20.11 7.48 -8.61
CA GLY A 49 21.22 7.81 -7.70
C GLY A 49 21.62 9.29 -7.69
N GLU A 50 20.83 10.19 -8.27
CA GLU A 50 21.10 11.64 -8.32
C GLU A 50 20.84 12.34 -6.98
N VAL A 51 19.97 11.77 -6.14
CA VAL A 51 19.69 12.28 -4.78
C VAL A 51 19.74 11.18 -3.74
N GLY A 52 20.05 11.56 -2.50
CA GLY A 52 20.04 10.65 -1.34
C GLY A 52 18.64 10.37 -0.80
N TRP A 53 18.55 9.41 0.12
CA TRP A 53 17.31 9.06 0.82
C TRP A 53 16.69 10.25 1.56
N ASP A 54 17.52 11.11 2.16
CA ASP A 54 17.07 12.31 2.88
C ASP A 54 16.19 13.22 2.01
N ARG A 55 16.46 13.28 0.70
CA ARG A 55 15.64 14.08 -0.22
C ARG A 55 14.26 13.47 -0.45
N VAL A 56 14.15 12.15 -0.49
CA VAL A 56 12.87 11.45 -0.54
C VAL A 56 12.07 11.71 0.73
N VAL A 57 12.74 11.64 1.89
CA VAL A 57 12.13 11.92 3.20
C VAL A 57 11.64 13.37 3.28
N GLU A 58 12.44 14.34 2.81
CA GLU A 58 12.07 15.76 2.79
C GLU A 58 10.85 16.01 1.91
N GLU A 59 10.82 15.43 0.69
CA GLU A 59 9.70 15.61 -0.22
C GLU A 59 8.42 14.95 0.31
N ALA A 60 8.53 13.75 0.90
CA ALA A 60 7.42 13.11 1.59
C ALA A 60 6.93 13.95 2.77
N ARG A 61 7.84 14.48 3.61
CA ARG A 61 7.48 15.37 4.72
C ARG A 61 6.78 16.64 4.24
N ARG A 62 7.20 17.21 3.11
CA ARG A 62 6.59 18.42 2.54
C ARG A 62 5.22 18.15 1.91
N GLY A 63 5.09 17.03 1.21
CA GLY A 63 3.87 16.69 0.48
C GLY A 63 2.78 16.05 1.35
N MET A 64 3.17 15.33 2.40
CA MET A 64 2.26 14.66 3.32
C MET A 64 2.68 14.83 4.81
N PRO A 65 2.75 16.06 5.36
CA PRO A 65 3.32 16.32 6.69
C PRO A 65 2.78 15.47 7.85
N GLU A 66 1.48 15.14 7.84
CA GLU A 66 0.81 14.40 8.91
C GLU A 66 0.98 12.88 8.78
N PHE A 67 1.31 12.38 7.58
CA PHE A 67 1.29 10.95 7.27
C PHE A 67 2.63 10.40 6.77
N TYR A 68 3.64 11.26 6.55
CA TYR A 68 4.89 10.86 5.91
C TYR A 68 5.61 9.73 6.65
N ARG A 69 5.57 9.68 7.99
CA ARG A 69 6.22 8.62 8.76
C ARG A 69 5.60 7.25 8.49
N GLY A 70 4.27 7.15 8.61
CA GLY A 70 3.56 5.90 8.33
C GLY A 70 3.65 5.48 6.88
N TRP A 71 3.65 6.43 5.95
CA TRP A 71 3.89 6.14 4.53
C TRP A 71 5.29 5.60 4.27
N LEU A 72 6.33 6.25 4.82
CA LEU A 72 7.71 5.80 4.68
C LEU A 72 7.96 4.47 5.39
N TRP A 73 7.32 4.21 6.54
CA TRP A 73 7.38 2.92 7.22
C TRP A 73 7.02 1.78 6.25
N VAL A 74 5.91 1.92 5.53
CA VAL A 74 5.44 0.93 4.57
C VAL A 74 6.30 0.90 3.32
N GLU A 75 6.53 2.06 2.70
CA GLU A 75 7.02 2.14 1.32
C GLU A 75 8.55 2.20 1.18
N GLU A 76 9.28 2.47 2.26
CA GLU A 76 10.76 2.55 2.23
C GLU A 76 11.42 1.32 1.58
N PRO A 77 11.08 0.05 1.90
CA PRO A 77 11.75 -1.10 1.30
C PRO A 77 11.65 -1.09 -0.22
N LEU A 78 10.45 -0.78 -0.72
CA LEU A 78 10.17 -0.71 -2.15
C LEU A 78 10.90 0.47 -2.79
N ILE A 79 10.85 1.67 -2.21
CA ILE A 79 11.57 2.81 -2.77
C ILE A 79 13.08 2.54 -2.82
N ARG A 80 13.65 1.93 -1.77
CA ARG A 80 15.07 1.59 -1.73
C ARG A 80 15.48 0.62 -2.83
N SER A 81 14.65 -0.38 -3.12
CA SER A 81 14.93 -1.36 -4.19
C SER A 81 14.88 -0.74 -5.59
N LEU A 82 14.10 0.33 -5.82
CA LEU A 82 14.08 1.05 -7.09
C LEU A 82 15.45 1.62 -7.48
N ARG A 83 16.29 1.99 -6.51
CA ARG A 83 17.66 2.45 -6.78
C ARG A 83 18.58 1.34 -7.26
N VAL A 84 18.39 0.12 -6.73
CA VAL A 84 19.16 -1.05 -7.17
C VAL A 84 18.72 -1.46 -8.57
N LEU A 85 17.43 -1.37 -8.87
CA LEU A 85 16.88 -1.65 -10.20
C LEU A 85 17.36 -0.65 -11.27
N GLY A 86 17.55 0.62 -10.91
CA GLY A 86 17.89 1.68 -11.87
C GLY A 86 16.80 1.95 -12.93
N ALA A 87 15.62 1.35 -12.79
CA ALA A 87 14.54 1.42 -13.76
C ALA A 87 13.76 2.76 -13.66
N ARG A 88 13.10 3.17 -14.75
CA ARG A 88 12.25 4.37 -14.75
C ARG A 88 11.05 4.15 -13.84
N VAL A 89 10.77 5.10 -12.95
CA VAL A 89 9.61 5.00 -12.06
C VAL A 89 8.48 5.86 -12.60
N ALA A 90 7.24 5.39 -12.50
CA ALA A 90 6.05 6.16 -12.81
C ALA A 90 5.04 6.03 -11.66
N CYS A 91 4.58 7.17 -11.13
CA CYS A 91 3.67 7.20 -9.99
C CYS A 91 2.23 7.40 -10.49
N TYR A 92 1.35 6.45 -10.19
CA TYR A 92 -0.02 6.46 -10.71
C TYR A 92 -1.09 6.73 -9.64
N GLY A 93 -0.69 6.87 -8.38
CA GLY A 93 -1.61 7.17 -7.28
C GLY A 93 -2.28 8.53 -7.44
N ASP A 94 -3.19 8.82 -6.50
CA ASP A 94 -3.92 10.07 -6.48
C ASP A 94 -3.00 11.26 -6.19
N LYS A 95 -3.42 12.45 -6.60
CA LYS A 95 -2.73 13.69 -6.24
C LYS A 95 -2.81 13.90 -4.73
N LEU A 96 -1.78 14.53 -4.15
CA LEU A 96 -1.71 14.78 -2.70
C LEU A 96 -2.95 15.53 -2.17
N GLU A 97 -3.46 16.53 -2.90
CA GLU A 97 -4.67 17.27 -2.52
C GLU A 97 -5.91 16.36 -2.41
N GLY A 98 -6.02 15.37 -3.31
CA GLY A 98 -7.10 14.39 -3.29
C GLY A 98 -7.00 13.45 -2.09
N LEU A 99 -5.78 13.04 -1.72
CA LEU A 99 -5.56 12.10 -0.62
C LEU A 99 -6.08 12.62 0.73
N TYR A 100 -5.85 13.88 1.07
CA TYR A 100 -6.34 14.46 2.33
C TYR A 100 -7.86 14.49 2.39
N ARG A 101 -8.51 14.90 1.29
CA ARG A 101 -9.97 14.94 1.20
C ARG A 101 -10.55 13.53 1.34
N SER A 102 -10.04 12.59 0.55
CA SER A 102 -10.49 11.20 0.58
C SER A 102 -10.25 10.55 1.95
N ALA A 103 -9.12 10.84 2.62
CA ALA A 103 -8.85 10.34 3.97
C ALA A 103 -9.87 10.86 4.99
N GLY A 104 -10.21 12.15 4.95
CA GLY A 104 -11.20 12.72 5.86
C GLY A 104 -12.61 12.15 5.64
N GLU A 105 -13.02 11.99 4.38
CA GLU A 105 -14.31 11.39 4.03
C GLU A 105 -14.37 9.92 4.44
N PHE A 106 -13.29 9.16 4.20
CA PHE A 106 -13.17 7.76 4.60
C PHE A 106 -13.22 7.58 6.11
N LEU A 107 -12.48 8.39 6.89
CA LEU A 107 -12.52 8.37 8.35
C LEU A 107 -13.91 8.73 8.89
N SER A 108 -14.58 9.71 8.28
CA SER A 108 -15.94 10.10 8.66
C SER A 108 -16.94 8.97 8.43
N ALA A 109 -16.82 8.25 7.31
CA ALA A 109 -17.66 7.08 7.01
C ALA A 109 -17.40 5.92 7.99
N LEU A 110 -16.14 5.62 8.29
CA LEU A 110 -15.75 4.62 9.29
C LEU A 110 -16.33 4.92 10.67
N LEU A 111 -16.13 6.16 11.16
CA LEU A 111 -16.64 6.62 12.46
C LEU A 111 -18.16 6.53 12.52
N ARG A 112 -18.86 6.91 11.45
CA ARG A 112 -20.32 6.81 11.39
C ARG A 112 -20.76 5.36 11.57
N VAL A 113 -20.20 4.42 10.79
CA VAL A 113 -20.54 2.99 10.94
C VAL A 113 -20.20 2.50 12.34
N ARG A 114 -19.08 2.93 12.93
CA ARG A 114 -18.68 2.52 14.29
C ARG A 114 -19.67 2.98 15.37
N VAL A 115 -20.21 4.19 15.24
CA VAL A 115 -21.10 4.83 16.21
C VAL A 115 -22.56 4.41 16.00
N THR A 116 -23.04 4.41 14.75
CA THR A 116 -24.45 4.18 14.43
C THR A 116 -24.77 2.75 14.02
N GLY A 117 -23.76 1.98 13.59
CA GLY A 117 -23.95 0.64 13.01
C GLY A 117 -24.55 0.63 11.59
N GLU A 118 -24.90 1.79 11.04
CA GLU A 118 -25.52 1.94 9.71
C GLU A 118 -24.47 1.89 8.61
N VAL A 119 -24.61 0.93 7.68
CA VAL A 119 -23.77 0.84 6.48
C VAL A 119 -24.51 1.41 5.27
N ARG A 120 -23.91 2.42 4.62
CA ARG A 120 -24.47 3.06 3.42
C ARG A 120 -23.64 2.68 2.19
N LEU A 121 -23.93 1.53 1.58
CA LEU A 121 -23.10 0.97 0.50
C LEU A 121 -22.83 1.94 -0.66
N GLU A 122 -23.79 2.79 -1.00
CA GLU A 122 -23.62 3.76 -2.09
C GLU A 122 -22.58 4.84 -1.77
N GLU A 123 -22.43 5.23 -0.50
CA GLU A 123 -21.35 6.11 -0.05
C GLU A 123 -20.00 5.40 -0.19
N TRP A 124 -19.89 4.16 0.27
CA TRP A 124 -18.67 3.36 0.17
C TRP A 124 -18.23 3.12 -1.28
N ARG A 125 -19.15 2.88 -2.20
CA ARG A 125 -18.85 2.77 -3.64
C ARG A 125 -18.23 4.04 -4.21
N LYS A 126 -18.72 5.21 -3.80
CA LYS A 126 -18.17 6.50 -4.23
C LYS A 126 -16.79 6.76 -3.63
N LEU A 127 -16.64 6.54 -2.33
CA LEU A 127 -15.37 6.72 -1.61
C LEU A 127 -14.25 5.81 -2.14
N LEU A 128 -14.63 4.60 -2.58
CA LEU A 128 -13.71 3.61 -3.10
C LEU A 128 -13.68 3.57 -4.63
N SER A 129 -14.28 4.56 -5.31
CA SER A 129 -14.09 4.72 -6.75
C SER A 129 -12.62 5.07 -7.01
N ARG A 130 -11.93 4.22 -7.77
CA ARG A 130 -10.45 4.27 -7.87
C ARG A 130 -9.98 4.88 -9.17
N SER A 131 -8.80 5.48 -9.09
CA SER A 131 -7.96 5.73 -10.26
C SER A 131 -7.61 4.42 -10.96
N GLU A 132 -7.63 4.45 -12.30
CA GLU A 132 -7.25 3.31 -13.14
C GLU A 132 -5.80 2.89 -12.88
N VAL A 133 -5.57 1.59 -12.71
CA VAL A 133 -4.23 1.04 -12.53
C VAL A 133 -3.58 0.88 -13.90
N PRO A 134 -2.52 1.65 -14.23
CA PRO A 134 -1.94 1.60 -15.56
C PRO A 134 -1.18 0.30 -15.78
N VAL A 135 -1.23 -0.21 -17.00
CA VAL A 135 -0.46 -1.37 -17.43
C VAL A 135 0.18 -1.09 -18.78
N ARG A 136 1.46 -1.46 -18.95
CA ARG A 136 2.21 -1.25 -20.19
C ARG A 136 3.25 -2.34 -20.37
N GLU A 137 3.48 -2.77 -21.61
CA GLU A 137 4.52 -3.76 -21.90
C GLU A 137 5.93 -3.24 -21.57
N GLY A 138 6.76 -4.12 -21.01
CA GLY A 138 8.07 -3.78 -20.46
C GLY A 138 8.02 -2.92 -19.20
N TYR A 139 6.83 -2.71 -18.61
CA TYR A 139 6.67 -2.15 -17.28
C TYR A 139 6.08 -3.18 -16.34
N VAL A 140 6.55 -3.17 -15.10
CA VAL A 140 5.95 -3.93 -14.00
C VAL A 140 5.14 -2.97 -13.13
N THR A 141 3.93 -3.36 -12.75
CA THR A 141 3.04 -2.53 -11.95
C THR A 141 2.90 -3.10 -10.55
N VAL A 142 3.22 -2.33 -9.53
CA VAL A 142 2.95 -2.69 -8.14
C VAL A 142 1.54 -2.23 -7.79
N SER A 143 0.68 -3.14 -7.33
CA SER A 143 -0.70 -2.83 -6.94
C SER A 143 -1.12 -3.68 -5.74
N SER A 144 -2.18 -3.33 -5.03
CA SER A 144 -2.84 -4.26 -4.09
C SER A 144 -3.98 -5.04 -4.76
N PHE A 145 -4.42 -4.58 -5.93
CA PHE A 145 -5.60 -5.09 -6.62
C PHE A 145 -5.24 -5.84 -7.90
N SER A 146 -6.09 -6.78 -8.25
CA SER A 146 -6.05 -7.43 -9.56
C SER A 146 -6.43 -6.45 -10.65
N VAL A 147 -5.70 -6.49 -11.76
CA VAL A 147 -6.00 -5.71 -12.97
C VAL A 147 -6.44 -6.66 -14.08
N PRO A 148 -7.68 -6.54 -14.59
CA PRO A 148 -8.14 -7.34 -15.73
C PRO A 148 -7.22 -7.15 -16.95
N GLY A 149 -6.92 -8.24 -17.65
CA GLY A 149 -6.07 -8.21 -18.85
C GLY A 149 -4.55 -8.16 -18.60
N ALA A 150 -4.10 -8.23 -17.34
CA ALA A 150 -2.69 -8.35 -16.97
C ALA A 150 -2.38 -9.68 -16.26
N THR A 151 -1.10 -10.09 -16.28
CA THR A 151 -0.61 -11.18 -15.44
C THR A 151 -0.54 -10.70 -13.99
N ASN A 152 -1.46 -11.14 -13.15
CA ASN A 152 -1.49 -10.78 -11.73
C ASN A 152 -0.71 -11.82 -10.92
N VAL A 153 0.42 -11.40 -10.34
CA VAL A 153 1.29 -12.23 -9.50
C VAL A 153 1.09 -11.81 -8.06
N ASP A 154 0.43 -12.63 -7.24
CA ASP A 154 0.37 -12.39 -5.79
C ASP A 154 1.71 -12.75 -5.15
N VAL A 155 2.37 -11.74 -4.56
CA VAL A 155 3.64 -11.95 -3.85
C VAL A 155 3.44 -12.14 -2.35
N TRP A 156 2.22 -11.91 -1.85
CA TRP A 156 1.95 -11.94 -0.42
C TRP A 156 1.63 -13.35 0.07
N GLY A 157 0.72 -14.04 -0.63
CA GLY A 157 0.35 -15.42 -0.32
C GLY A 157 -0.44 -15.61 0.98
N LEU A 158 -0.92 -14.52 1.58
CA LEU A 158 -1.73 -14.51 2.80
C LEU A 158 -2.99 -13.66 2.59
N PRO A 159 -4.04 -13.83 3.42
CA PRO A 159 -5.23 -12.97 3.36
C PRO A 159 -4.85 -11.49 3.42
N TYR A 160 -5.41 -10.68 2.52
CA TYR A 160 -5.14 -9.25 2.49
C TYR A 160 -5.89 -8.57 3.65
N PRO A 161 -5.34 -7.48 4.23
CA PRO A 161 -6.09 -6.67 5.17
C PRO A 161 -7.32 -6.06 4.47
N PRO A 162 -8.42 -5.81 5.20
CA PRO A 162 -9.64 -5.25 4.61
C PRO A 162 -9.42 -3.91 3.87
N THR A 163 -8.39 -3.16 4.25
CA THR A 163 -7.99 -1.89 3.60
C THR A 163 -7.46 -2.06 2.17
N ASP A 164 -6.98 -3.25 1.81
CA ASP A 164 -6.28 -3.54 0.55
C ASP A 164 -6.99 -4.57 -0.32
N GLU A 165 -8.18 -5.03 0.09
CA GLU A 165 -9.06 -5.89 -0.71
C GLU A 165 -10.52 -5.48 -0.46
N PRO A 166 -10.98 -4.35 -1.04
CA PRO A 166 -12.34 -3.91 -0.78
C PRO A 166 -13.37 -4.77 -1.48
N ASP A 167 -14.46 -5.02 -0.77
CA ASP A 167 -15.71 -5.47 -1.38
C ASP A 167 -16.77 -4.37 -1.22
N VAL A 168 -16.79 -3.47 -2.20
CA VAL A 168 -17.68 -2.30 -2.24
C VAL A 168 -19.17 -2.66 -2.29
N GLY A 169 -19.51 -3.94 -2.49
CA GLY A 169 -20.88 -4.45 -2.48
C GLY A 169 -21.32 -5.04 -1.15
N SER A 170 -20.43 -5.20 -0.17
CA SER A 170 -20.67 -6.03 1.01
C SER A 170 -20.71 -5.21 2.29
N GLU A 171 -21.86 -5.26 2.99
CA GLU A 171 -21.94 -4.71 4.35
C GLU A 171 -21.02 -5.46 5.33
N GLY A 172 -20.86 -6.78 5.13
CA GLY A 172 -19.97 -7.59 5.95
C GLY A 172 -18.52 -7.11 5.87
N TRP A 173 -18.06 -6.79 4.66
CA TRP A 173 -16.73 -6.21 4.45
C TRP A 173 -16.60 -4.83 5.11
N VAL A 174 -17.60 -3.95 4.98
CA VAL A 174 -17.56 -2.63 5.64
C VAL A 174 -17.44 -2.79 7.15
N ARG A 175 -18.21 -3.70 7.75
CA ARG A 175 -18.15 -3.97 9.19
C ARG A 175 -16.79 -4.52 9.61
N GLU A 176 -16.24 -5.44 8.82
CA GLU A 176 -14.89 -5.97 9.05
C GLU A 176 -13.81 -4.89 8.91
N LEU A 177 -13.91 -4.00 7.93
CA LEU A 177 -12.99 -2.87 7.76
C LEU A 177 -13.06 -1.92 8.97
N VAL A 178 -14.25 -1.59 9.44
CA VAL A 178 -14.45 -0.73 10.62
C VAL A 178 -13.80 -1.36 11.84
N GLU A 179 -14.04 -2.65 12.06
CA GLU A 179 -13.41 -3.40 13.14
C GLU A 179 -11.88 -3.40 13.00
N TYR A 180 -11.35 -3.72 11.81
CA TYR A 180 -9.91 -3.72 11.56
C TYR A 180 -9.27 -2.36 11.87
N VAL A 181 -9.91 -1.26 11.48
CA VAL A 181 -9.39 0.09 11.76
C VAL A 181 -9.39 0.39 13.26
N PHE A 182 -10.53 0.25 13.94
CA PHE A 182 -10.64 0.72 15.32
C PHE A 182 -10.04 -0.23 16.34
N ASP A 183 -10.12 -1.54 16.11
CA ASP A 183 -9.73 -2.54 17.10
C ASP A 183 -8.28 -3.02 16.89
N TYR A 184 -7.72 -2.87 15.68
CA TYR A 184 -6.36 -3.31 15.36
C TYR A 184 -5.42 -2.18 14.93
N LEU A 185 -5.79 -1.34 13.97
CA LEU A 185 -4.88 -0.28 13.46
C LEU A 185 -4.64 0.81 14.51
N VAL A 186 -5.69 1.31 15.16
CA VAL A 186 -5.58 2.37 16.18
C VAL A 186 -4.86 1.91 17.45
N THR A 187 -4.92 0.61 17.76
CA THR A 187 -4.39 0.03 19.01
C THR A 187 -2.98 -0.56 18.86
N SER A 188 -2.41 -0.52 17.66
CA SER A 188 -1.10 -1.10 17.36
C SER A 188 -0.08 -0.02 17.04
N ARG A 189 1.21 -0.34 17.21
CA ARG A 189 2.31 0.61 16.96
C ARG A 189 2.48 0.94 15.48
N ASN A 190 2.20 -0.01 14.60
CA ASN A 190 2.26 0.14 13.15
C ASN A 190 1.28 -0.82 12.45
N VAL A 191 1.15 -0.65 11.13
CA VAL A 191 0.20 -1.40 10.29
C VAL A 191 0.52 -2.90 10.20
N ASP A 192 1.80 -3.27 10.26
CA ASP A 192 2.23 -4.66 10.20
C ASP A 192 1.88 -5.41 11.50
N GLU A 193 2.07 -4.77 12.66
CA GLU A 193 1.64 -5.31 13.95
C GLU A 193 0.11 -5.48 14.01
N ALA A 194 -0.64 -4.47 13.54
CA ALA A 194 -2.10 -4.55 13.45
C ALA A 194 -2.54 -5.72 12.57
N TYR A 195 -1.91 -5.88 11.41
CA TYR A 195 -2.18 -6.99 10.49
C TYR A 195 -1.90 -8.35 11.13
N VAL A 196 -0.75 -8.54 11.77
CA VAL A 196 -0.41 -9.84 12.38
C VAL A 196 -1.36 -10.20 13.51
N LYS A 197 -1.76 -9.24 14.35
CA LYS A 197 -2.81 -9.46 15.37
C LYS A 197 -4.14 -9.87 14.74
N TRP A 198 -4.61 -9.12 13.74
CA TRP A 198 -5.86 -9.41 13.03
C TRP A 198 -5.83 -10.77 12.34
N LEU A 199 -4.74 -11.10 11.65
CA LEU A 199 -4.56 -12.35 10.92
C LEU A 199 -4.66 -13.55 11.88
N ARG A 200 -4.05 -13.44 13.07
CA ARG A 200 -4.12 -14.48 14.10
C ARG A 200 -5.53 -14.63 14.68
N GLU A 201 -6.18 -13.53 15.04
CA GLU A 201 -7.43 -13.54 15.80
C GLU A 201 -8.67 -13.74 14.92
N ARG A 202 -8.70 -13.14 13.73
CA ARG A 202 -9.86 -13.17 12.82
C ARG A 202 -9.75 -14.15 11.68
N ARG A 203 -8.53 -14.55 11.29
CA ARG A 203 -8.31 -15.56 10.25
C ARG A 203 -7.76 -16.88 10.78
N GLY A 204 -7.38 -16.95 12.06
CA GLY A 204 -6.81 -18.15 12.67
C GLY A 204 -5.45 -18.54 12.09
N VAL A 205 -4.81 -17.65 11.33
CA VAL A 205 -3.54 -17.91 10.65
C VAL A 205 -2.41 -17.44 11.56
N ARG A 206 -1.58 -18.40 12.01
CA ARG A 206 -0.35 -18.10 12.77
C ARG A 206 0.82 -17.98 11.81
N ALA A 207 1.22 -16.75 11.51
CA ALA A 207 2.34 -16.45 10.64
C ALA A 207 3.61 -16.16 11.47
N ARG A 208 4.19 -17.21 12.07
CA ARG A 208 5.39 -17.10 12.94
C ARG A 208 6.54 -16.37 12.26
N GLU A 209 6.76 -16.64 10.98
CA GLU A 209 7.78 -15.97 10.18
C GLU A 209 7.57 -14.45 10.16
N LEU A 210 6.32 -13.96 10.07
CA LEU A 210 6.04 -12.52 10.11
C LEU A 210 6.29 -11.94 11.51
N GLU A 211 5.96 -12.68 12.57
CA GLU A 211 6.24 -12.28 13.95
C GLU A 211 7.75 -12.15 14.20
N GLU A 212 8.54 -13.11 13.70
CA GLU A 212 10.01 -13.09 13.75
C GLU A 212 10.56 -11.91 12.95
N MET A 213 10.08 -11.69 11.72
CA MET A 213 10.48 -10.54 10.90
C MET A 213 10.13 -9.20 11.56
N LEU A 214 9.00 -9.10 12.28
CA LEU A 214 8.66 -7.87 13.01
C LEU A 214 9.56 -7.63 14.21
N SER A 215 10.04 -8.67 14.87
CA SER A 215 10.91 -8.55 16.04
C SER A 215 12.29 -7.96 15.73
N ILE A 216 12.74 -8.09 14.48
CA ILE A 216 14.03 -7.57 14.00
C ILE A 216 13.92 -6.19 13.34
N LEU A 217 12.70 -5.73 13.03
CA LEU A 217 12.50 -4.39 12.49
C LEU A 217 12.65 -3.36 13.60
N PRO A 218 13.37 -2.24 13.38
CA PRO A 218 13.43 -1.18 14.36
C PRO A 218 12.01 -0.69 14.67
N GLY A 219 11.67 -0.57 15.95
CA GLY A 219 10.46 0.14 16.35
C GLY A 219 10.61 1.62 16.01
N ASP A 220 9.55 2.24 15.48
CA ASP A 220 9.47 3.69 15.27
C ASP A 220 9.75 4.49 16.55
#